data_AF-A0A1F9XIX6-F1
#
_entry.id   AF-A0A1F9XIX6-F1
#
_cell.length_a   1.000
_cell.length_b   1.000
_cell.length_c   1.000
_cell.angle_alpha   90.00
_cell.angle_beta   90.00
_cell.angle_gamma   90.00
#
_symmetry.space_group_name_H-M   'P 1'
#
loop_
_entity.id
_entity.type
_entity.pdbx_description
1 polymer ?
#
loop_
_entity_poly.entity_id
_entity_poly.type
_entity_poly.pdbx_seq_one_letter_code
_entity_poly.pdbx_strand_id
1 'polypeptide(L)'
;MNKILKIISPLVFITWLIFFCVGLPARIQTIKQELSITKSMDDEQKRTLLYGDFYKFIQSCKAQIPENAVVFLVSDSIFEYYYGSYYLYPRKVLVNEPDKKIDGLSNNKPVNLTEEFCLKNNISYVIVPRLSKIVKVK
;
A
#
# COMPACT_ATOMS: atom_id res chain seq x y z
N MET A 1 -41.38 30.40 -25.31
CA MET A 1 -40.34 29.36 -25.25
C MET A 1 -40.34 28.60 -26.58
N ASN A 2 -39.44 28.98 -27.49
CA ASN A 2 -39.56 28.75 -28.93
C ASN A 2 -39.59 27.26 -29.29
N LYS A 3 -40.53 26.86 -30.16
CA LYS A 3 -40.71 25.47 -30.66
C LYS A 3 -39.39 24.82 -31.14
N ILE A 4 -38.47 25.65 -31.62
CA ILE A 4 -37.12 25.28 -32.06
C ILE A 4 -36.29 24.69 -30.89
N LEU A 5 -36.35 25.28 -29.69
CA LEU A 5 -35.61 24.81 -28.51
C LEU A 5 -36.09 23.42 -28.04
N LYS A 6 -37.39 23.14 -28.21
CA LYS A 6 -38.00 21.84 -27.86
C LYS A 6 -37.56 20.69 -28.78
N ILE A 7 -37.09 21.01 -29.99
CA ILE A 7 -36.62 20.02 -30.98
C ILE A 7 -35.09 19.84 -30.88
N ILE A 8 -34.36 20.93 -30.65
CA ILE A 8 -32.89 20.89 -30.54
C ILE A 8 -32.43 20.20 -29.26
N SER A 9 -33.10 20.46 -28.13
CA SER A 9 -32.73 19.87 -26.83
C SER A 9 -32.70 18.33 -26.81
N PRO A 10 -33.72 17.60 -27.31
CA PRO A 10 -33.65 16.14 -27.35
C PRO A 10 -32.60 15.64 -28.35
N LEU A 11 -32.34 16.38 -29.44
CA LEU A 11 -31.35 15.99 -30.45
C LEU A 11 -29.92 16.05 -29.89
N VAL A 12 -29.60 17.10 -29.10
CA VAL A 12 -28.33 17.21 -28.39
C VAL A 12 -28.19 16.13 -27.31
N PHE A 13 -29.28 15.81 -26.60
CA PHE A 13 -29.25 14.75 -25.59
C PHE A 13 -29.03 13.36 -26.23
N ILE A 14 -29.69 13.06 -27.34
CA ILE A 14 -29.55 11.79 -28.07
C ILE A 14 -28.14 11.65 -28.63
N THR A 15 -27.58 12.70 -29.24
CA THR A 15 -26.21 12.68 -29.74
C THR A 15 -25.20 12.49 -28.61
N TRP A 16 -25.36 13.17 -27.47
CA TRP A 16 -24.54 12.95 -26.28
C TRP A 16 -24.64 11.50 -25.75
N LEU A 17 -25.86 10.96 -25.68
CA LEU A 17 -26.10 9.59 -25.24
C LEU A 17 -25.41 8.57 -26.16
N ILE A 18 -25.46 8.79 -27.49
CA ILE A 18 -24.78 7.94 -28.47
C ILE A 18 -23.26 8.01 -28.26
N PHE A 19 -22.67 9.21 -28.14
CA PHE A 19 -21.23 9.35 -27.88
C PHE A 19 -20.81 8.69 -26.56
N PHE A 20 -21.62 8.82 -25.51
CA PHE A 20 -21.37 8.16 -24.23
C PHE A 20 -21.43 6.64 -24.35
N CYS A 21 -22.46 6.09 -25.01
CA CYS A 21 -22.62 4.66 -25.20
C CYS A 21 -21.57 4.04 -26.12
N VAL A 22 -21.11 4.75 -27.16
CA VAL A 22 -20.05 4.27 -28.07
C VAL A 22 -18.68 4.21 -27.36
N GLY A 23 -18.46 5.03 -26.32
CA GLY A 23 -17.24 4.98 -25.51
C GLY A 23 -17.21 3.88 -24.44
N LEU A 24 -18.35 3.29 -24.08
CA LEU A 24 -18.44 2.25 -23.06
C LEU A 24 -17.76 0.91 -23.46
N PRO A 25 -17.93 0.37 -24.68
CA PRO A 25 -17.27 -0.86 -25.11
C PRO A 25 -15.74 -0.79 -25.01
N ALA A 26 -15.14 0.33 -25.41
CA ALA A 26 -13.70 0.53 -25.32
C ALA A 26 -13.21 0.50 -23.86
N ARG A 27 -13.92 1.19 -22.95
CA ARG A 27 -13.59 1.18 -21.52
C ARG A 27 -13.80 -0.19 -20.87
N ILE A 28 -14.87 -0.89 -21.23
CA ILE A 28 -15.14 -2.27 -20.76
C ILE A 28 -14.05 -3.22 -21.27
N GLN A 29 -13.56 -3.02 -22.50
CA GLN A 29 -12.50 -3.84 -23.07
C GLN A 29 -11.15 -3.60 -22.40
N THR A 30 -10.80 -2.34 -22.09
CA THR A 30 -9.60 -2.02 -21.30
C THR A 30 -9.67 -2.64 -19.91
N ILE A 31 -10.79 -2.51 -19.20
CA ILE A 31 -11.00 -3.13 -17.89
C ILE A 31 -10.91 -4.66 -17.99
N LYS A 32 -11.52 -5.28 -19.01
CA LYS A 32 -11.43 -6.72 -19.24
C LYS A 32 -9.99 -7.17 -19.56
N GLN A 33 -9.22 -6.36 -20.29
CA GLN A 33 -7.82 -6.64 -20.59
C GLN A 33 -6.94 -6.53 -19.34
N GLU A 34 -7.12 -5.50 -18.51
CA GLU A 34 -6.40 -5.36 -17.24
C GLU A 34 -6.74 -6.49 -16.26
N LEU A 35 -8.02 -6.89 -16.19
CA LEU A 35 -8.49 -8.01 -15.38
C LEU A 35 -8.05 -9.37 -15.93
N SER A 36 -7.91 -9.54 -17.25
CA SER A 36 -7.44 -10.79 -17.84
C SER A 36 -5.93 -10.97 -17.65
N ILE A 37 -5.15 -9.89 -17.72
CA ILE A 37 -3.71 -9.89 -17.41
C ILE A 37 -3.49 -10.30 -15.95
N THR A 38 -4.28 -9.80 -15.01
CA THR A 38 -4.20 -10.20 -13.59
C THR A 38 -4.63 -11.65 -13.34
N LYS A 39 -5.47 -12.23 -14.21
CA LYS A 39 -5.93 -13.62 -14.08
C LYS A 39 -4.86 -14.65 -14.45
N SER A 40 -3.93 -14.30 -15.34
CA SER A 40 -2.78 -15.13 -15.72
C SER A 40 -1.54 -14.95 -14.84
N MET A 41 -1.55 -13.97 -13.94
CA MET A 41 -0.41 -13.69 -13.05
C MET A 41 -0.37 -14.65 -11.88
N ASP A 42 0.84 -15.10 -11.53
CA ASP A 42 1.09 -15.79 -10.27
C ASP A 42 0.85 -14.84 -9.09
N ASP A 43 0.59 -15.40 -7.91
CA ASP A 43 0.29 -14.62 -6.71
C ASP A 43 1.45 -13.69 -6.32
N GLU A 44 2.70 -14.06 -6.60
CA GLU A 44 3.87 -13.19 -6.40
C GLU A 44 3.89 -12.00 -7.37
N GLN A 45 3.48 -12.23 -8.62
CA GLN A 45 3.39 -11.18 -9.64
C GLN A 45 2.24 -10.21 -9.32
N LYS A 46 1.10 -10.71 -8.84
CA LYS A 46 0.00 -9.88 -8.34
C LYS A 46 0.45 -9.02 -7.15
N ARG A 47 1.20 -9.61 -6.20
CA ARG A 47 1.74 -8.87 -5.04
C ARG A 47 2.72 -7.78 -5.48
N THR A 48 3.60 -8.09 -6.43
CA THR A 48 4.54 -7.09 -6.98
C THR A 48 3.81 -5.98 -7.73
N LEU A 49 2.73 -6.29 -8.46
CA LEU A 49 1.92 -5.29 -9.17
C LEU A 49 1.16 -4.38 -8.19
N LEU A 50 0.56 -4.95 -7.14
CA LEU A 50 -0.28 -4.24 -6.18
C LEU A 50 0.53 -3.41 -5.18
N TYR A 51 1.68 -3.92 -4.76
CA TYR A 51 2.46 -3.37 -3.65
C TYR A 51 3.84 -2.86 -4.06
N GLY A 52 4.21 -3.05 -5.33
CA GLY A 52 5.38 -2.43 -5.96
C GLY A 52 6.68 -2.66 -5.20
N ASP A 53 7.40 -1.55 -5.00
CA ASP A 53 8.72 -1.54 -4.37
C ASP A 53 8.67 -1.87 -2.87
N PHE A 54 7.54 -1.58 -2.20
CA PHE A 54 7.36 -1.93 -0.80
C PHE A 54 7.42 -3.46 -0.59
N TYR A 55 6.78 -4.23 -1.47
CA TYR A 55 6.83 -5.70 -1.41
C TYR A 55 8.25 -6.24 -1.56
N LYS A 56 8.97 -5.76 -2.58
CA LYS A 56 10.36 -6.16 -2.82
C LYS A 56 11.26 -5.80 -1.64
N PHE A 57 11.06 -4.62 -1.07
CA PHE A 57 11.81 -4.17 0.10
C PHE A 57 11.56 -5.07 1.31
N ILE A 58 10.29 -5.34 1.65
CA ILE A 58 9.94 -6.19 2.80
C ILE A 58 10.48 -7.62 2.63
N GLN A 59 10.45 -8.18 1.42
CA GLN A 59 11.08 -9.48 1.15
C GLN A 59 12.60 -9.45 1.36
N SER A 60 13.26 -8.35 0.95
CA SER A 60 14.70 -8.18 1.20
C SER A 60 15.01 -8.08 2.71
N CYS A 61 14.14 -7.44 3.49
CA CYS A 61 14.24 -7.38 4.95
C CYS A 61 14.16 -8.76 5.59
N LYS A 62 13.24 -9.61 5.10
CA LYS A 62 13.08 -11.00 5.58
C LYS A 62 14.36 -11.82 5.42
N ALA A 63 15.11 -11.62 4.33
CA ALA A 63 16.36 -12.33 4.08
C ALA A 63 17.53 -11.85 4.96
N GLN A 64 17.52 -10.57 5.38
CA GLN A 64 18.65 -9.94 6.07
C GLN A 64 18.51 -9.88 7.59
N ILE A 65 17.26 -9.79 8.08
CA ILE A 65 16.98 -9.63 9.51
C ILE A 65 16.79 -11.03 10.12
N PRO A 66 17.41 -11.39 11.25
CA PRO A 66 17.17 -12.66 11.93
C PRO A 66 15.71 -12.83 12.38
N GLU A 67 15.21 -14.06 12.45
CA GLU A 67 13.82 -14.37 12.79
C GLU A 67 13.41 -13.96 14.21
N ASN A 68 14.34 -14.00 15.17
CA ASN A 68 14.12 -13.62 16.57
C ASN A 68 14.28 -12.12 16.84
N ALA A 69 14.50 -11.30 15.81
CA ALA A 69 14.72 -9.88 15.98
C ALA A 69 13.43 -9.10 16.26
N VAL A 70 13.56 -8.02 17.03
CA VAL A 70 12.53 -6.98 17.14
C VAL A 70 12.89 -5.85 16.18
N VAL A 71 11.93 -5.49 15.34
CA VAL A 71 12.08 -4.51 14.27
C VAL A 71 11.17 -3.32 14.57
N PHE A 72 11.70 -2.10 14.47
CA PHE A 72 10.90 -0.89 14.46
C PHE A 72 10.65 -0.43 13.02
N LEU A 73 9.39 -0.33 12.63
CA LEU A 73 8.95 0.13 11.32
C LEU A 73 8.68 1.63 11.36
N VAL A 74 9.50 2.39 10.63
CA VAL A 74 9.32 3.84 10.45
C VAL A 74 8.31 4.08 9.34
N SER A 75 7.03 4.05 9.70
CA SER A 75 5.91 4.33 8.81
C SER A 75 4.76 5.00 9.55
N ASP A 76 4.04 5.86 8.84
CA ASP A 76 2.74 6.43 9.21
C ASP A 76 1.57 5.64 8.59
N SER A 77 1.86 4.64 7.76
CA SER A 77 0.87 3.85 7.04
C SER A 77 0.50 2.59 7.81
N ILE A 78 -0.76 2.50 8.25
CA ILE A 78 -1.31 1.30 8.87
C ILE A 78 -1.24 0.08 7.94
N PHE A 79 -1.34 0.32 6.62
CA PHE A 79 -1.19 -0.71 5.61
C PHE A 79 0.22 -1.31 5.64
N GLU A 80 1.26 -0.47 5.72
CA GLU A 80 2.65 -0.93 5.80
C GLU A 80 2.93 -1.68 7.10
N TYR A 81 2.28 -1.31 8.21
CA TYR A 81 2.36 -2.07 9.47
C TYR A 81 1.82 -3.49 9.32
N TYR A 82 0.57 -3.65 8.88
CA TYR A 82 -0.04 -4.98 8.80
C TYR A 82 0.70 -5.87 7.81
N TYR A 83 1.06 -5.30 6.67
CA TYR A 83 1.76 -6.02 5.63
C TYR A 83 3.19 -6.36 6.04
N GLY A 84 3.93 -5.40 6.59
CA GLY A 84 5.26 -5.61 7.15
C GLY A 84 5.26 -6.70 8.22
N SER A 85 4.32 -6.64 9.16
CA SER A 85 4.17 -7.66 10.23
C SER A 85 3.89 -9.05 9.67
N TYR A 86 3.01 -9.15 8.66
CA TYR A 86 2.68 -10.43 8.03
C TYR A 86 3.89 -11.07 7.34
N TYR A 87 4.64 -10.32 6.55
CA TYR A 87 5.77 -10.88 5.78
C TYR A 87 7.06 -11.03 6.60
N LEU A 88 7.24 -10.21 7.63
CA LEU A 88 8.41 -10.30 8.52
C LEU A 88 8.26 -11.35 9.62
N TYR A 89 7.06 -11.92 9.80
CA TYR A 89 6.83 -13.05 10.71
C TYR A 89 7.93 -14.13 10.54
N PRO A 90 8.52 -14.63 11.64
CA PRO A 90 8.12 -14.48 13.05
C PRO A 90 8.70 -13.26 13.80
N ARG A 91 9.34 -12.29 13.11
CA ARG A 91 9.93 -11.11 13.75
C ARG A 91 8.85 -10.24 14.39
N LYS A 92 9.14 -9.67 15.56
CA LYS A 92 8.24 -8.71 16.22
C LYS A 92 8.38 -7.34 15.55
N VAL A 93 7.30 -6.79 15.04
CA VAL A 93 7.28 -5.46 14.41
C VAL A 93 6.63 -4.46 15.34
N LEU A 94 7.33 -3.36 15.63
CA LEU A 94 6.87 -2.24 16.45
C LEU A 94 6.71 -1.00 15.57
N VAL A 95 5.73 -0.16 15.88
CA VAL A 95 5.53 1.14 15.23
C VAL A 95 5.49 2.29 16.23
N ASN A 96 5.55 3.51 15.70
CA ASN A 96 5.49 4.73 16.50
C ASN A 96 4.13 4.86 17.22
N GLU A 97 3.02 4.73 16.49
CA GLU A 97 1.66 4.91 17.02
C GLU A 97 0.93 3.57 17.12
N PRO A 98 1.03 2.85 18.25
CA PRO A 98 0.15 1.72 18.55
C PRO A 98 -1.31 2.16 18.70
N ASP A 99 -2.21 1.43 18.05
CA ASP A 99 -3.63 1.35 18.41
C ASP A 99 -3.89 0.05 19.22
N LYS A 100 -5.10 -0.17 19.74
CA LYS A 100 -5.49 -1.34 20.57
C LYS A 100 -5.17 -2.71 19.96
N LYS A 101 -4.86 -2.80 18.66
CA LYS A 101 -4.55 -4.03 17.91
C LYS A 101 -3.12 -4.05 17.35
N ILE A 102 -2.30 -3.05 17.68
CA ILE A 102 -1.00 -2.79 17.05
C ILE A 102 0.04 -2.67 18.17
N ASP A 103 1.09 -3.46 18.10
CA ASP A 103 2.22 -3.33 19.02
C ASP A 103 3.05 -2.08 18.64
N GLY A 104 3.28 -1.20 19.59
CA GLY A 104 3.97 0.07 19.34
C GLY A 104 4.37 0.78 20.61
N LEU A 105 5.16 1.85 20.46
CA LEU A 105 5.97 2.39 21.56
C LEU A 105 5.56 3.78 22.05
N SER A 106 4.59 4.47 21.43
CA SER A 106 4.22 5.83 21.84
C SER A 106 2.74 6.19 21.63
N ASN A 107 2.11 6.64 22.71
CA ASN A 107 0.75 7.21 22.72
C ASN A 107 0.68 8.56 21.94
N ASN A 108 0.71 8.52 20.61
CA ASN A 108 0.55 9.66 19.69
C ASN A 108 1.62 10.77 19.80
N LYS A 109 2.87 10.41 20.11
CA LYS A 109 4.01 11.35 20.04
C LYS A 109 5.11 10.81 19.14
N PRO A 110 5.83 11.67 18.39
CA PRO A 110 6.99 11.23 17.63
C PRO A 110 8.04 10.64 18.57
N VAL A 111 8.43 9.39 18.31
CA VAL A 111 9.52 8.72 19.00
C VAL A 111 10.85 9.15 18.40
N ASN A 112 11.78 9.55 19.26
CA ASN A 112 13.15 9.78 18.86
C ASN A 112 13.92 8.46 18.96
N LEU A 113 14.37 7.91 17.82
CA LEU A 113 15.04 6.61 17.72
C LEU A 113 16.52 6.72 18.10
N THR A 114 16.80 7.12 19.34
CA THR A 114 18.14 7.08 19.91
C THR A 114 18.56 5.64 20.22
N GLU A 115 19.87 5.37 20.29
CA GLU A 115 20.38 4.04 20.65
C GLU A 115 19.84 3.58 22.02
N GLU A 116 19.82 4.47 23.02
CA GLU A 116 19.24 4.20 24.35
C GLU A 116 17.77 3.78 24.28
N PHE A 117 16.97 4.43 23.44
CA PHE A 117 15.56 4.10 23.27
C PHE A 117 15.39 2.72 22.61
N CYS A 118 16.18 2.44 21.58
CA CYS A 118 16.14 1.15 20.89
C CYS A 118 16.54 0.01 21.83
N LEU A 119 17.61 0.19 22.61
CA LEU A 119 18.06 -0.78 23.62
C LEU A 119 16.99 -1.02 24.69
N LYS A 120 16.38 0.05 25.22
CA LYS A 120 15.31 -0.04 26.23
C LYS A 120 14.12 -0.89 25.76
N ASN A 121 13.80 -0.84 24.46
CA ASN A 121 12.66 -1.54 23.86
C ASN A 121 13.08 -2.83 23.13
N ASN A 122 14.32 -3.29 23.32
CA ASN A 122 14.89 -4.46 22.65
C ASN A 122 14.85 -4.41 21.11
N ILE A 123 14.77 -3.22 20.52
CA ILE A 123 14.77 -3.04 19.06
C ILE A 123 16.18 -3.36 18.53
N SER A 124 16.26 -4.35 17.66
CA SER A 124 17.52 -4.76 17.01
C SER A 124 17.69 -4.13 15.63
N TYR A 125 16.60 -3.82 14.94
CA TYR A 125 16.61 -3.23 13.59
C TYR A 125 15.57 -2.14 13.45
N VAL A 126 15.90 -1.11 12.68
CA VAL A 126 14.97 -0.07 12.23
C VAL A 126 14.84 -0.19 10.72
N ILE A 127 13.62 -0.31 10.22
CA ILE A 127 13.32 -0.34 8.78
C ILE A 127 12.62 0.95 8.37
N VAL A 128 13.08 1.53 7.27
CA VAL A 128 12.54 2.78 6.70
C VAL A 128 12.10 2.51 5.26
N PRO A 129 10.83 2.09 5.02
CA PRO A 129 10.37 1.66 3.71
C PRO A 129 10.49 2.72 2.63
N ARG A 130 10.15 3.97 2.94
CA ARG A 130 10.27 5.11 2.01
C ARG A 130 11.69 5.33 1.49
N LEU A 131 12.70 4.94 2.27
CA LEU A 131 14.11 5.03 1.90
C LEU A 131 14.71 3.69 1.48
N SER A 132 13.91 2.61 1.48
CA SER A 132 14.37 1.23 1.27
C SER A 132 15.62 0.91 2.11
N LYS A 133 15.63 1.36 3.37
CA LYS A 133 16.82 1.29 4.24
C LYS A 133 16.56 0.41 5.45
N ILE A 134 17.53 -0.44 5.77
CA ILE A 134 17.61 -1.23 6.99
C ILE A 134 18.76 -0.68 7.82
N VAL A 135 18.51 -0.38 9.09
CA VAL A 135 19.51 0.10 10.05
C VAL A 135 19.58 -0.91 11.18
N LYS A 136 20.76 -1.49 11.39
CA LYS A 136 21.03 -2.34 12.56
C LYS A 136 21.37 -1.45 13.75
N VAL A 137 20.67 -1.63 14.87
CA VAL A 137 20.99 -0.98 16.13
C VAL A 137 22.20 -1.71 16.74
N LYS A 138 23.23 -0.95 17.14
CA LYS A 138 24.45 -1.49 17.77
C LYS A 138 24.30 -1.57 19.28
#